data_AF-A0A2S2N4X6-F1
#
_entry.id   AF-A0A2S2N4X6-F1
#
_cell.length_a   1.000
_cell.length_b   1.000
_cell.length_c   1.000
_cell.angle_alpha   90.00
_cell.angle_beta   90.00
_cell.angle_gamma   90.00
#
_symmetry.space_group_name_H-M   'P 1'
#
loop_
_entity.id
_entity.type
_entity.pdbx_description
1 polymer ?
#
loop_
_entity_poly.entity_id
_entity_poly.type
_entity_poly.pdbx_seq_one_letter_code
_entity_poly.pdbx_strand_id
1 'polypeptide(L)'
;TVYATHRIPITWAASYEDFYLLCSLSHGGKELCSPLLTRKAHVYKYLFHLIIWDQQICFPVQVNRLPRETLLSVTLFAVPVPPPGGSSDASKQRRVPEALGWVTTP
;
A
#
# COMPACT_ATOMS: atom_id res chain seq x y z
N THR A 1 11.24 2.00 8.08
CA THR A 1 9.96 1.55 8.67
C THR A 1 8.83 2.35 8.05
N VAL A 2 7.71 1.70 7.76
CA VAL A 2 6.47 2.35 7.37
C VAL A 2 5.57 2.38 8.59
N TYR A 3 5.26 3.57 9.09
CA TYR A 3 4.48 3.70 10.31
C TYR A 3 2.99 3.79 10.01
N ALA A 4 2.54 4.90 9.41
CA ALA A 4 1.13 5.17 9.16
C ALA A 4 0.91 6.07 7.96
N THR A 5 -0.30 6.00 7.40
CA THR A 5 -0.86 7.02 6.49
C THR A 5 -1.96 7.76 7.22
N HIS A 6 -1.94 9.08 7.14
CA HIS A 6 -2.92 9.97 7.77
C HIS A 6 -3.89 10.56 6.75
N ARG A 7 -4.98 11.14 7.25
CA ARG A 7 -6.00 11.86 6.46
C ARG A 7 -6.65 10.98 5.40
N ILE A 8 -6.94 9.73 5.74
CA ILE A 8 -7.71 8.86 4.86
C ILE A 8 -9.10 9.47 4.63
N PRO A 9 -9.49 9.73 3.37
CA PRO A 9 -10.82 10.22 3.04
C PRO A 9 -11.90 9.29 3.61
N ILE A 10 -12.96 9.87 4.16
CA ILE A 10 -14.09 9.08 4.69
C ILE A 10 -14.74 8.21 3.61
N THR A 11 -14.74 8.67 2.36
CA THR A 11 -15.20 7.91 1.20
C THR A 11 -14.40 6.62 1.03
N TRP A 12 -13.08 6.66 1.15
CA TRP A 12 -12.24 5.47 1.09
C TRP A 12 -12.51 4.53 2.27
N ALA A 13 -12.70 5.08 3.47
CA ALA A 13 -12.99 4.28 4.67
C ALA A 13 -14.36 3.56 4.61
N ALA A 14 -15.24 3.96 3.69
CA ALA A 14 -16.53 3.32 3.42
C ALA A 14 -16.49 2.38 2.20
N SER A 15 -15.66 2.68 1.19
CA SER A 15 -15.61 1.95 -0.08
C SER A 15 -14.59 0.79 -0.10
N TYR A 16 -13.63 0.76 0.83
CA TYR A 16 -12.57 -0.26 0.84
C TYR A 16 -12.46 -0.98 2.19
N GLU A 17 -12.15 -2.27 2.14
CA GLU A 17 -12.01 -3.14 3.31
C GLU A 17 -10.55 -3.23 3.79
N ASP A 18 -9.59 -3.41 2.88
CA ASP A 18 -8.17 -3.56 3.20
C ASP A 18 -7.31 -2.53 2.48
N PHE A 19 -6.21 -2.12 3.11
CA PHE A 19 -5.22 -1.22 2.54
C PHE A 19 -3.81 -1.79 2.72
N TYR A 20 -2.94 -1.58 1.73
CA TYR A 20 -1.52 -1.94 1.83
C TYR A 20 -0.68 -1.01 0.95
N LEU A 21 0.62 -0.95 1.25
CA LEU A 21 1.58 -0.18 0.47
C LEU A 21 2.44 -1.12 -0.37
N LEU A 22 2.68 -0.73 -1.61
CA LEU A 22 3.73 -1.27 -2.46
C LEU A 22 4.91 -0.32 -2.41
N CYS A 23 6.07 -0.82 -2.01
CA CYS A 23 7.31 -0.07 -1.94
C CYS A 23 8.29 -0.63 -2.98
N SER A 24 8.85 0.23 -3.84
CA SER A 24 9.77 -0.17 -4.90
C SER A 24 11.01 0.72 -4.92
N LEU A 25 12.14 0.19 -5.40
CA LEU A 25 13.40 0.92 -5.51
C LEU A 25 13.82 0.88 -6.98
N SER A 26 14.05 2.05 -7.57
CA SER A 26 14.41 2.16 -8.97
C SER A 26 15.58 3.11 -9.21
N HIS A 27 16.28 2.94 -10.31
CA HIS A 27 17.32 3.84 -10.80
C HIS A 27 17.19 3.98 -12.31
N GLY A 28 17.08 5.21 -12.82
CA GLY A 28 16.86 5.46 -14.25
C GLY A 28 15.60 4.77 -14.79
N GLY A 29 14.55 4.65 -13.97
CA GLY A 29 13.28 3.98 -14.32
C GLY A 29 13.32 2.46 -14.28
N LYS A 30 14.46 1.84 -13.93
CA LYS A 30 14.58 0.38 -13.78
C LYS A 30 14.53 -0.03 -12.31
N GLU A 31 13.67 -0.98 -11.98
CA GLU A 31 13.61 -1.59 -10.65
C GLU A 31 14.93 -2.29 -10.28
N LEU A 32 15.42 -2.04 -9.07
CA LEU A 32 16.66 -2.60 -8.52
C LEU A 32 16.43 -3.98 -7.88
N CYS A 33 15.19 -4.27 -7.46
CA CYS A 33 14.76 -5.55 -6.91
C CYS A 33 13.24 -5.71 -7.09
N SER A 34 12.67 -6.86 -6.72
CA SER A 34 11.22 -7.01 -6.67
C SER A 34 10.61 -6.03 -5.64
N PRO A 35 9.46 -5.41 -5.96
CA PRO A 35 8.74 -4.56 -4.99
C PRO A 35 8.31 -5.35 -3.76
N LEU A 36 8.23 -4.66 -2.63
CA LEU A 36 7.81 -5.23 -1.35
C LEU A 36 6.44 -4.67 -0.95
N LEU A 37 5.60 -5.53 -0.37
CA LEU A 37 4.29 -5.14 0.11
C LEU A 37 4.27 -5.11 1.64
N THR A 38 3.54 -4.16 2.21
CA THR A 38 3.16 -4.25 3.62
C THR A 38 2.10 -5.34 3.82
N ARG A 39 1.86 -5.71 5.07
CA ARG A 39 0.62 -6.39 5.46
C ARG A 39 -0.59 -5.53 5.08
N LYS A 40 -1.73 -6.18 4.86
CA LYS A 40 -3.02 -5.50 4.78
C LYS A 40 -3.39 -4.93 6.15
N ALA A 41 -3.99 -3.76 6.17
CA ALA A 41 -4.46 -3.09 7.37
C ALA A 41 -5.76 -2.32 7.08
N HIS A 42 -6.54 -2.08 8.14
CA HIS A 42 -7.80 -1.34 8.07
C HIS A 42 -7.62 0.12 8.50
N VAL A 43 -8.60 0.96 8.16
CA VAL A 43 -8.66 2.33 8.63
C VAL A 43 -9.10 2.36 10.09
N TYR A 44 -8.32 3.02 10.95
CA TYR A 44 -8.72 3.43 12.29
C TYR A 44 -9.66 4.64 12.16
N LYS A 45 -10.87 4.55 12.72
CA LYS A 45 -11.98 5.52 12.54
C LYS A 45 -12.28 6.36 13.79
N TYR A 46 -11.36 6.44 14.75
CA TYR A 46 -11.54 7.22 15.98
C TYR A 46 -11.22 8.71 15.75
N LEU A 47 -10.35 9.32 16.58
CA LEU A 47 -10.02 10.75 16.51
C LEU A 47 -9.36 11.18 15.20
N PHE A 48 -8.78 10.23 14.45
CA PHE A 48 -8.17 10.46 13.15
C PHE A 48 -8.46 9.30 12.21
N HIS A 49 -8.77 9.59 10.94
CA HIS A 49 -8.82 8.59 9.87
C HIS A 49 -7.40 8.27 9.40
N LEU A 50 -6.84 7.17 9.90
CA LEU A 50 -5.47 6.76 9.57
C LEU A 50 -5.35 5.24 9.45
N ILE A 51 -4.30 4.78 8.78
CA ILE A 51 -3.94 3.36 8.70
C ILE A 51 -2.58 3.22 9.35
N ILE A 52 -2.45 2.29 10.29
CA ILE A 52 -1.18 1.98 10.97
C ILE A 52 -0.69 0.64 10.46
N TRP A 53 0.50 0.63 9.85
CA TRP A 53 1.19 -0.61 9.52
C TRP A 53 2.23 -0.99 10.56
N ASP A 54 2.94 -0.01 11.12
CA ASP A 54 4.08 -0.21 12.03
C ASP A 54 4.94 -1.42 11.60
N GLN A 55 5.43 -1.36 10.36
CA GLN A 55 6.10 -2.47 9.71
C GLN A 55 7.46 -2.05 9.16
N GLN A 56 8.48 -2.85 9.45
CA GLN A 56 9.78 -2.72 8.80
C GLN A 56 9.74 -3.38 7.42
N ILE A 57 10.15 -2.62 6.40
CA ILE A 57 10.34 -3.12 5.03
C ILE A 57 11.86 -3.16 4.77
N CYS A 58 12.36 -4.34 4.44
CA CYS A 58 13.78 -4.59 4.21
C CYS A 58 13.99 -5.00 2.76
N PHE A 59 14.50 -4.08 1.94
CA PHE A 59 14.87 -4.39 0.56
C PHE A 59 16.07 -5.34 0.51
N PRO A 60 16.08 -6.34 -0.38
CA PRO A 60 17.19 -7.28 -0.52
C PRO A 60 18.36 -6.67 -1.31
N VAL A 61 18.74 -5.43 -0.99
CA VAL A 61 19.80 -4.68 -1.65
C VAL A 61 20.74 -4.10 -0.59
N GLN A 62 22.05 -4.23 -0.81
CA GLN A 62 23.04 -3.65 0.08
C GLN A 62 23.13 -2.14 -0.13
N VAL A 63 23.14 -1.37 0.95
CA VAL A 63 23.18 0.11 0.91
C VAL A 63 24.37 0.63 0.10
N ASN A 64 25.54 0.01 0.23
CA ASN A 64 26.75 0.40 -0.50
C ASN A 64 26.71 0.07 -2.01
N ARG A 65 25.68 -0.62 -2.49
CA ARG A 65 25.45 -0.92 -3.91
C ARG A 65 24.34 -0.06 -4.51
N LEU A 66 23.68 0.77 -3.72
CA LEU A 66 22.63 1.67 -4.23
C LEU A 66 23.25 2.76 -5.09
N PRO A 67 22.77 2.94 -6.33
CA PRO A 67 23.08 4.14 -7.11
C PRO A 67 22.67 5.41 -6.34
N ARG A 68 23.42 6.50 -6.54
CA ARG A 68 23.15 7.79 -5.87
C ARG A 68 21.77 8.35 -6.20
N GLU A 69 21.29 8.12 -7.42
CA GLU A 69 19.98 8.58 -7.92
C GLU A 69 18.91 7.49 -7.77
N THR A 70 19.04 6.64 -6.74
CA THR A 70 17.97 5.68 -6.41
C THR A 70 16.74 6.44 -5.97
N LEU A 71 15.57 6.01 -6.45
CA LEU A 71 14.28 6.52 -6.03
C LEU A 71 13.50 5.41 -5.32
N LEU A 72 12.97 5.73 -4.15
CA LEU A 72 11.94 4.96 -3.48
C LEU A 72 10.57 5.44 -3.95
N SER A 73 9.80 4.54 -4.55
CA SER A 73 8.40 4.75 -4.91
C SER A 73 7.50 4.02 -3.92
N VAL A 74 6.46 4.67 -3.43
CA VAL A 74 5.47 4.07 -2.53
C VAL A 74 4.08 4.33 -3.08
N THR A 75 3.31 3.27 -3.33
CA THR A 75 1.94 3.33 -3.83
C THR A 75 0.98 2.73 -2.82
N LEU A 76 -0.06 3.48 -2.46
CA LEU A 76 -1.17 3.01 -1.62
C LEU A 76 -2.17 2.25 -2.48
N PHE A 77 -2.44 1.01 -2.11
CA PHE A 77 -3.48 0.17 -2.68
C PHE A 77 -4.60 -0.08 -1.69
N ALA A 78 -5.81 -0.30 -2.22
CA ALA A 78 -6.96 -0.70 -1.43
C ALA A 78 -7.81 -1.78 -2.13
N VAL A 79 -8.50 -2.60 -1.33
CA VAL A 79 -9.40 -3.67 -1.81
C VAL A 79 -10.85 -3.23 -1.62
N PRO A 80 -11.68 -3.18 -2.67
CA PRO A 80 -13.07 -2.75 -2.57
C PRO A 80 -13.93 -3.64 -1.65
N VAL A 81 -14.84 -3.03 -0.90
CA VAL A 81 -15.87 -3.76 -0.14
C VAL A 81 -16.83 -4.52 -1.08
N PRO A 82 -17.46 -5.61 -0.63
CA PRO A 82 -18.47 -6.31 -1.42
C PRO A 82 -19.69 -5.42 -1.67
N PRO A 83 -20.37 -5.55 -2.81
CA PRO A 83 -21.70 -4.96 -2.97
C PRO A 83 -22.69 -5.59 -1.96
N PRO A 84 -23.60 -4.79 -1.38
CA PRO A 84 -24.61 -5.29 -0.45
C PRO A 84 -25.53 -6.31 -1.16
N GLY A 85 -25.71 -7.49 -0.56
CA GLY A 85 -26.62 -8.54 -1.04
C GLY A 85 -26.00 -9.65 -1.90
N GLY A 86 -24.67 -9.66 -2.10
CA GLY A 86 -23.99 -10.78 -2.77
C GLY A 86 -23.92 -12.03 -1.88
N SER A 87 -24.38 -13.19 -2.38
CA SER A 87 -24.27 -14.46 -1.65
C SER A 87 -22.80 -14.85 -1.45
N SER A 88 -22.48 -15.40 -0.28
CA SER A 88 -21.11 -15.73 0.16
C SER A 88 -20.38 -16.74 -0.74
N ASP A 89 -21.10 -17.50 -1.57
CA ASP A 89 -20.55 -18.67 -2.25
C ASP A 89 -20.19 -18.44 -3.72
N ALA A 90 -20.62 -17.35 -4.36
CA ALA A 90 -20.33 -17.07 -5.78
C ALA A 90 -19.16 -16.06 -6.00
N SER A 91 -18.64 -15.44 -4.94
CA SER A 91 -17.77 -14.24 -5.01
C SER A 91 -16.31 -14.48 -4.57
N LYS A 92 -15.73 -15.66 -4.85
CA LYS A 92 -14.25 -15.83 -4.78
C LYS A 92 -13.53 -15.18 -5.98
N GLN A 93 -14.20 -14.33 -6.74
CA GLN A 93 -13.54 -13.47 -7.72
C GLN A 93 -12.65 -12.51 -6.95
N ARG A 94 -11.34 -12.77 -6.98
CA ARG A 94 -10.30 -11.95 -6.36
C ARG A 94 -10.53 -10.49 -6.78
N ARG A 95 -11.08 -9.69 -5.88
CA ARG A 95 -11.34 -8.28 -6.13
C ARG A 95 -10.01 -7.61 -6.43
N VAL A 96 -9.94 -6.93 -7.56
CA VAL A 96 -8.71 -6.31 -8.04
C VAL A 96 -8.39 -5.14 -7.13
N PRO A 97 -7.21 -5.10 -6.48
CA PRO A 97 -6.81 -3.95 -5.69
C PRO A 97 -6.66 -2.71 -6.57
N GLU A 98 -7.10 -1.56 -6.06
CA GLU A 98 -7.04 -0.27 -6.74
C GLU A 98 -5.88 0.56 -6.19
N ALA A 99 -5.13 1.22 -7.07
CA ALA A 99 -4.10 2.19 -6.68
C ALA A 99 -4.76 3.54 -6.37
N LEU A 100 -4.64 3.99 -5.13
CA LEU A 100 -5.30 5.21 -4.65
C LEU A 100 -4.42 6.46 -4.72
N GLY A 101 -3.11 6.27 -4.68
CA GLY A 101 -2.13 7.36 -4.73
C GLY A 101 -0.72 6.84 -4.58
N TRP A 102 0.26 7.66 -4.95
CA TRP A 102 1.67 7.31 -4.88
C TRP A 102 2.54 8.52 -4.57
N VAL A 103 3.74 8.24 -4.08
CA VAL A 103 4.80 9.22 -3.83
C VAL A 103 6.13 8.64 -4.23
N THR A 104 7.04 9.49 -4.68
CA THR A 104 8.44 9.17 -4.93
C THR A 104 9.33 10.02 -4.04
N THR A 105 10.40 9.43 -3.54
CA THR A 105 11.46 10.13 -2.80
C THR A 105 12.82 9.63 -3.28
N PRO A 106 13.83 10.51 -3.41
CA PRO A 106 15.22 10.11 -3.43
C PRO A 106 15.64 9.38 -2.15
#